data_AF-A0A0C1H8U6-F1
#
_entry.id   AF-A0A0C1H8U6-F1
#
_cell.length_a   1.000
_cell.length_b   1.000
_cell.length_c   1.000
_cell.angle_alpha   90.00
_cell.angle_beta   90.00
_cell.angle_gamma   90.00
#
_symmetry.space_group_name_H-M   'P 1'
#
loop_
_entity.id
_entity.type
_entity.pdbx_description
1 polymer ?
#
loop_
_entity_poly.entity_id
_entity_poly.type
_entity_poly.pdbx_seq_one_letter_code
_entity_poly.pdbx_strand_id
1 'polypeptide(L)'
;MPTHPPASLTFSAEVLLPLIGNIMAGYPIEMFMRPQTIAVPSTFVHHLNNTYILRVQGNSLSEELIQDGDLLVVEARSIVQPGEIIIGAINHHNTVVKRYYPEGQYIRLESIHINHSSLTLRHDHLAIQGVLTNLIRFYC
;
A
#
# COMPACT_ATOMS: atom_id res chain seq x y z
N MET A 1 2.51 -41.94 19.87
CA MET A 1 3.35 -41.23 18.91
C MET A 1 2.44 -40.51 17.94
N PRO A 2 2.19 -39.19 18.06
CA PRO A 2 1.42 -38.49 17.04
C PRO A 2 2.31 -38.29 15.80
N THR A 3 1.99 -39.00 14.73
CA THR A 3 2.53 -38.78 13.39
C THR A 3 2.00 -37.45 12.86
N HIS A 4 2.84 -36.42 12.87
CA HIS A 4 2.58 -35.17 12.15
C HIS A 4 2.71 -35.47 10.64
N PRO A 5 1.70 -35.19 9.80
CA PRO A 5 1.86 -35.31 8.35
C PRO A 5 2.92 -34.30 7.89
N PRO A 6 3.76 -34.60 6.88
CA PRO A 6 4.67 -33.59 6.34
C PRO A 6 3.82 -32.43 5.83
N ALA A 7 4.08 -31.22 6.35
CA ALA A 7 3.45 -30.01 5.85
C ALA A 7 3.71 -29.94 4.35
N SER A 8 2.67 -30.16 3.55
CA SER A 8 2.77 -30.01 2.11
C SER A 8 3.00 -28.53 1.85
N LEU A 9 4.24 -28.18 1.48
CA LEU A 9 4.59 -26.86 0.98
C LEU A 9 3.75 -26.64 -0.28
N THR A 10 2.57 -26.06 -0.12
CA THR A 10 1.75 -25.63 -1.25
C THR A 10 2.52 -24.47 -1.85
N PHE A 11 3.23 -24.71 -2.95
CA PHE A 11 3.89 -23.65 -3.71
C PHE A 11 2.79 -22.64 -4.07
N SER A 12 2.80 -21.48 -3.43
CA SER A 12 1.78 -20.47 -3.67
C SER A 12 1.86 -20.10 -5.14
N ALA A 13 0.76 -20.24 -5.89
CA ALA A 13 0.73 -19.85 -7.29
C ALA A 13 1.17 -18.39 -7.38
N GLU A 14 2.08 -18.08 -8.29
CA GLU A 14 2.50 -16.69 -8.52
C GLU A 14 1.53 -16.02 -9.49
N VAL A 15 1.28 -14.74 -9.25
CA VAL A 15 0.48 -13.90 -10.14
C VAL A 15 1.30 -12.70 -10.59
N LEU A 16 1.12 -12.30 -11.84
CA LEU A 16 1.77 -11.13 -12.41
C LEU A 16 0.91 -9.90 -12.14
N LEU A 17 1.45 -8.94 -11.40
CA LEU A 17 0.83 -7.65 -11.17
C LEU A 17 1.56 -6.54 -11.94
N PRO A 18 0.83 -5.53 -12.43
CA PRO A 18 1.44 -4.39 -13.10
C PRO A 18 2.15 -3.48 -12.09
N LEU A 19 3.45 -3.25 -12.30
CA LEU A 19 4.20 -2.16 -11.70
C LEU A 19 3.95 -0.90 -12.53
N ILE A 20 3.13 0.00 -11.99
CA ILE A 20 2.59 1.13 -12.75
C ILE A 20 3.39 2.42 -12.56
N GLY A 21 4.22 2.52 -11.52
CA GLY A 21 4.92 3.76 -11.24
C GLY A 21 5.66 3.81 -9.90
N ASN A 22 6.15 5.01 -9.58
CA ASN A 22 6.83 5.33 -8.34
C ASN A 22 5.97 6.18 -7.41
N ILE A 23 6.18 6.01 -6.11
CA ILE A 23 5.52 6.79 -5.06
C ILE A 23 6.55 7.45 -4.14
N MET A 24 6.29 8.72 -3.83
CA MET A 24 7.06 9.53 -2.90
C MET A 24 6.11 10.39 -2.07
N ALA A 25 6.40 10.58 -0.78
CA ALA A 25 5.57 11.44 0.06
C ALA A 25 5.64 12.90 -0.42
N GLY A 26 4.48 13.57 -0.49
CA GLY A 26 4.39 14.99 -0.88
C GLY A 26 4.50 15.27 -2.39
N TYR A 27 4.71 14.24 -3.22
CA TYR A 27 4.73 14.36 -4.68
C TYR A 27 3.60 13.51 -5.28
N PRO A 28 3.09 13.85 -6.49
CA PRO A 28 2.15 13.00 -7.19
C PRO A 28 2.79 11.65 -7.56
N ILE A 29 1.97 10.63 -7.76
CA ILE A 29 2.42 9.32 -8.23
C ILE A 29 3.00 9.47 -9.64
N GLU A 30 4.23 9.02 -9.83
CA GLU A 30 4.92 9.05 -11.13
C GLU A 30 4.62 7.76 -11.90
N MET A 31 3.73 7.82 -12.87
CA MET A 31 3.39 6.66 -13.70
C MET A 31 4.47 6.38 -14.75
N PHE A 32 4.78 5.10 -14.96
CA PHE A 32 5.68 4.67 -16.03
C PHE A 32 4.98 4.69 -17.38
N MET A 33 5.71 5.12 -18.42
CA MET A 33 5.21 5.07 -19.81
C MET A 33 4.94 3.64 -20.29
N ARG A 34 5.67 2.66 -19.77
CA ARG A 34 5.43 1.24 -20.03
C ARG A 34 5.36 0.51 -18.69
N PRO A 35 4.18 -0.02 -18.30
CA PRO A 35 4.07 -0.77 -17.06
C PRO A 35 4.90 -2.04 -17.17
N GLN A 36 5.67 -2.32 -16.13
CA GLN A 36 6.38 -3.59 -15.98
C GLN A 36 5.48 -4.56 -15.23
N THR A 37 5.84 -5.84 -15.17
CA THR A 37 5.10 -6.82 -14.37
C THR A 37 6.02 -7.47 -13.36
N ILE A 38 5.53 -7.64 -12.14
CA ILE A 38 6.24 -8.32 -11.06
C ILE A 38 5.41 -9.53 -10.64
N ALA A 39 6.09 -10.67 -10.52
CA ALA A 39 5.50 -11.88 -9.94
C ALA A 39 5.42 -11.71 -8.42
N VAL A 40 4.23 -11.90 -7.87
CA VAL A 40 3.99 -11.91 -6.42
C VAL A 40 3.23 -13.18 -6.04
N PRO A 41 3.34 -13.66 -4.80
CA PRO A 41 2.50 -14.75 -4.33
C PRO A 41 1.01 -14.39 -4.48
N SER A 42 0.21 -15.30 -5.02
CA SER A 42 -1.25 -15.14 -5.15
C SER A 42 -1.93 -14.82 -3.82
N THR A 43 -1.36 -15.26 -2.70
CA THR A 43 -1.85 -14.97 -1.35
C THR A 43 -1.80 -13.48 -0.99
N PHE A 44 -1.02 -12.67 -1.70
CA PHE A 44 -0.93 -11.22 -1.47
C PHE A 44 -2.00 -10.43 -2.23
N VAL A 45 -2.81 -11.11 -3.07
CA VAL A 45 -3.73 -10.48 -4.01
C VAL A 45 -5.14 -11.01 -3.79
N HIS A 46 -6.02 -10.16 -3.26
CA HIS A 46 -7.43 -10.51 -3.13
C HIS A 46 -8.17 -10.34 -4.47
N HIS A 47 -7.87 -9.27 -5.20
CA HIS A 47 -8.54 -8.91 -6.46
C HIS A 47 -7.52 -8.64 -7.56
N LEU A 48 -7.21 -9.65 -8.37
CA LEU A 48 -6.18 -9.56 -9.41
C LEU A 48 -6.35 -8.37 -10.36
N ASN A 49 -7.57 -8.14 -10.84
CA ASN A 49 -7.85 -7.10 -11.83
C ASN A 49 -7.83 -5.68 -11.25
N ASN A 50 -7.82 -5.56 -9.92
CA ASN A 50 -7.90 -4.30 -9.22
C ASN A 50 -6.69 -4.07 -8.32
N THR A 51 -5.58 -4.78 -8.56
CA THR A 51 -4.37 -4.68 -7.77
C THR A 51 -3.21 -4.26 -8.67
N TYR A 52 -2.40 -3.32 -8.20
CA TYR A 52 -1.20 -2.85 -8.87
C TYR A 52 -0.06 -2.68 -7.88
N ILE A 53 1.15 -2.50 -8.40
CA ILE A 53 2.34 -2.27 -7.61
C ILE A 53 2.86 -0.85 -7.85
N LEU A 54 3.25 -0.20 -6.76
CA LEU A 54 4.04 1.03 -6.77
C LEU A 54 5.41 0.76 -6.16
N ARG A 55 6.45 1.34 -6.74
CA ARG A 55 7.79 1.30 -6.15
C ARG A 55 8.04 2.58 -5.37
N VAL A 56 8.55 2.44 -4.15
CA VAL A 56 8.91 3.58 -3.33
C VAL A 56 10.24 4.15 -3.80
N GLN A 57 10.27 5.47 -3.96
CA GLN A 57 11.48 6.19 -4.34
C GLN A 57 11.87 7.20 -3.25
N GLY A 58 13.11 7.10 -2.79
CA GLY A 58 13.65 7.90 -1.71
C GLY A 58 13.14 7.49 -0.32
N ASN A 59 13.52 8.30 0.67
CA ASN A 59 13.29 8.02 2.09
C ASN A 59 12.08 8.79 2.66
N SER A 60 11.26 9.41 1.80
CA SER A 60 10.17 10.29 2.22
C SER A 60 9.05 9.58 2.97
N LEU A 61 8.94 8.25 2.86
CA LEU A 61 7.98 7.43 3.60
C LEU A 61 8.64 6.67 4.77
N SER A 62 9.88 7.01 5.15
CA SER A 62 10.62 6.28 6.22
C SER A 62 9.93 6.38 7.58
N GLU A 63 9.22 7.47 7.85
CA GLU A 63 8.41 7.64 9.07
C GLU A 63 7.29 6.59 9.16
N GLU A 64 6.85 6.07 8.01
CA GLU A 64 5.84 5.03 7.87
C GLU A 64 6.44 3.61 7.86
N LEU A 65 7.74 3.48 8.18
CA LEU A 65 8.55 2.25 8.06
C LEU A 65 8.71 1.73 6.61
N ILE A 66 8.38 2.56 5.63
CA ILE A 66 8.51 2.27 4.21
C ILE A 66 9.82 2.89 3.72
N GLN A 67 10.66 2.06 3.10
CA GLN A 67 12.01 2.43 2.68
C GLN A 67 12.09 2.57 1.15
N ASP A 68 13.16 3.23 0.71
CA ASP A 68 13.50 3.30 -0.71
C ASP A 68 13.61 1.89 -1.31
N GLY A 69 13.01 1.70 -2.48
CA GLY A 69 13.02 0.42 -3.19
C GLY A 69 11.93 -0.56 -2.79
N ASP A 70 11.14 -0.27 -1.75
CA ASP A 70 9.99 -1.10 -1.38
C ASP A 70 8.97 -1.20 -2.51
N LEU A 71 8.35 -2.36 -2.64
CA LEU A 71 7.20 -2.56 -3.50
C LEU A 71 5.93 -2.59 -2.67
N LEU A 72 5.03 -1.65 -2.96
CA LEU A 72 3.72 -1.55 -2.36
C LEU A 72 2.70 -2.25 -3.24
N VAL A 73 2.02 -3.27 -2.70
CA VAL A 73 0.89 -3.93 -3.35
C VAL A 73 -0.37 -3.19 -2.95
N VAL A 74 -1.07 -2.62 -3.93
CA VAL A 74 -2.16 -1.68 -3.72
C VAL A 74 -3.41 -2.16 -4.41
N GLU A 75 -4.50 -2.24 -3.68
CA GLU A 75 -5.84 -2.50 -4.23
C GLU A 75 -6.51 -1.16 -4.59
N ALA A 76 -6.89 -1.00 -5.86
CA ALA A 76 -7.47 0.20 -6.44
C ALA A 76 -8.95 0.38 -6.04
N ARG A 77 -9.22 0.55 -4.74
CA ARG A 77 -10.58 0.82 -4.23
C ARG A 77 -10.64 2.09 -3.40
N SER A 78 -11.80 2.73 -3.45
CA SER A 78 -12.10 3.95 -2.68
C SER A 78 -12.86 3.67 -1.37
N ILE A 79 -13.48 2.50 -1.25
CA ILE A 79 -14.15 2.06 -0.01
C ILE A 79 -13.08 1.50 0.91
N VAL A 80 -12.89 2.09 2.08
CA VAL A 80 -11.84 1.72 3.03
C VAL A 80 -12.44 1.44 4.39
N GLN A 81 -11.98 0.39 5.05
CA GLN A 81 -12.36 0.03 6.41
C GLN A 81 -11.49 0.77 7.44
N PRO A 82 -12.02 1.07 8.63
CA PRO A 82 -11.23 1.67 9.71
C PRO A 82 -9.99 0.82 10.04
N GLY A 83 -8.84 1.46 10.18
CA GLY A 83 -7.56 0.84 10.50
C GLY A 83 -6.75 0.34 9.30
N GLU A 84 -7.34 0.32 8.09
CA GLU A 84 -6.62 -0.02 6.85
C GLU A 84 -5.61 1.07 6.48
N ILE A 85 -4.52 0.67 5.83
CA ILE A 85 -3.51 1.61 5.35
C ILE A 85 -3.91 2.05 3.94
N ILE A 86 -4.03 3.36 3.74
CA ILE A 86 -4.39 3.96 2.45
C ILE A 86 -3.20 4.63 1.81
N ILE A 87 -3.26 4.68 0.48
CA ILE A 87 -2.51 5.62 -0.33
C ILE A 87 -3.52 6.67 -0.80
N GLY A 88 -3.27 7.93 -0.43
CA GLY A 88 -4.18 9.03 -0.74
C GLY A 88 -3.44 10.29 -1.11
N ALA A 89 -4.12 11.21 -1.77
CA ALA A 89 -3.65 12.57 -1.99
C ALA A 89 -4.43 13.54 -1.10
N ILE A 90 -3.71 14.34 -0.33
CA ILE A 90 -4.29 15.44 0.47
C ILE A 90 -4.25 16.71 -0.36
N ASN A 91 -5.38 17.45 -0.40
CA ASN A 91 -5.54 18.70 -1.16
C ASN A 91 -5.09 18.57 -2.64
N HIS A 92 -5.30 17.38 -3.24
CA HIS A 92 -4.94 17.03 -4.61
C HIS A 92 -3.45 17.11 -4.99
N HIS A 93 -2.55 17.32 -4.04
CA HIS A 93 -1.11 17.46 -4.33
C HIS A 93 -0.24 16.48 -3.55
N ASN A 94 -0.47 16.36 -2.24
CA ASN A 94 0.46 15.66 -1.37
C ASN A 94 0.06 14.20 -1.21
N THR A 95 0.78 13.29 -1.88
CA THR A 95 0.60 11.85 -1.65
C THR A 95 1.05 11.48 -0.25
N VAL A 96 0.24 10.69 0.44
CA VAL A 96 0.47 10.18 1.79
C VAL A 96 0.17 8.70 1.86
N VAL A 97 0.86 8.01 2.76
CA VAL A 97 0.55 6.63 3.16
C VAL A 97 0.27 6.66 4.66
N LYS A 98 -0.97 6.38 5.06
CA LYS A 98 -1.44 6.52 6.46
C LYS A 98 -2.52 5.48 6.77
N ARG A 99 -2.71 5.15 8.05
CA ARG A 99 -3.87 4.40 8.53
C ARG A 99 -5.11 5.28 8.53
N TYR A 100 -6.20 4.78 7.98
CA TYR A 100 -7.45 5.50 7.81
C TYR A 100 -8.43 5.21 8.95
N TYR A 101 -8.92 6.24 9.64
CA TYR A 101 -9.98 6.14 10.64
C TYR A 101 -11.10 7.16 10.35
N PRO A 102 -12.28 6.72 9.92
CA PRO A 102 -13.42 7.61 9.72
C PRO A 102 -14.03 8.04 11.06
N GLU A 103 -14.25 9.34 11.25
CA GLU A 103 -14.82 9.95 12.45
C GLU A 103 -15.93 10.95 12.06
N GLY A 104 -17.06 10.40 11.62
CA GLY A 104 -18.23 11.20 11.22
C GLY A 104 -17.92 12.08 10.00
N GLN A 105 -17.84 13.40 10.18
CA GLN A 105 -17.49 14.34 9.09
C GLN A 105 -15.99 14.47 8.85
N TYR A 106 -15.16 13.96 9.77
CA TYR A 106 -13.71 14.03 9.70
C TYR A 106 -13.11 12.65 9.44
N ILE A 107 -11.86 12.66 9.00
CA ILE A 107 -11.01 11.49 8.85
C ILE A 107 -9.77 11.75 9.68
N ARG A 108 -9.44 10.83 10.56
CA ARG A 108 -8.17 10.79 11.25
C ARG A 108 -7.23 9.85 10.48
N LEU A 109 -6.12 10.42 10.01
CA LEU A 109 -5.03 9.71 9.38
C LEU A 109 -3.90 9.53 10.40
N GLU A 110 -3.54 8.29 10.69
CA GLU A 110 -2.45 7.99 11.60
C GLU A 110 -1.24 7.44 10.86
N SER A 111 -0.05 7.67 11.41
CA SER A 111 1.12 6.98 10.92
C SER A 111 1.00 5.47 11.18
N ILE A 112 1.61 4.67 10.30
CA ILE A 112 1.77 3.23 10.46
C ILE A 112 2.66 2.94 11.67
N HIS A 113 3.60 3.84 11.98
CA HIS A 113 4.49 3.75 13.12
C HIS A 113 3.86 4.39 14.37
N ILE A 114 3.87 3.64 15.49
CA ILE A 114 3.07 3.90 16.70
C ILE A 114 3.40 5.23 17.45
N ASN A 115 4.48 5.92 17.04
CA ASN A 115 5.00 7.13 17.70
C ASN A 115 4.98 8.39 16.81
N HIS A 116 4.26 8.39 15.68
CA HIS A 116 4.25 9.54 14.76
C HIS A 116 2.90 10.28 14.73
N SER A 117 2.95 11.50 14.19
CA SER A 117 1.83 12.44 14.15
C SER A 117 0.59 11.87 13.47
N SER A 118 -0.56 12.14 14.08
CA SER A 118 -1.87 11.99 13.45
C SER A 118 -2.28 13.30 12.78
N LEU A 119 -3.03 13.19 11.69
CA LEU A 119 -3.59 14.31 10.94
C LEU A 119 -5.09 14.12 10.84
N THR A 120 -5.86 15.12 11.28
CA THR A 120 -7.32 15.09 11.12
C THR A 120 -7.72 16.08 10.03
N LEU A 121 -8.48 15.62 9.05
CA LEU A 121 -8.99 16.45 7.96
C LEU A 121 -10.44 16.10 7.62
N ARG A 122 -11.08 16.95 6.81
CA ARG A 122 -12.42 16.67 6.28
C ARG A 122 -12.34 15.67 5.12
N HIS A 123 -13.43 14.94 4.90
CA HIS A 123 -13.56 14.01 3.78
C HIS A 123 -13.24 14.65 2.43
N ASP A 124 -13.66 15.90 2.22
CA ASP A 124 -13.47 16.63 0.96
C ASP A 124 -11.99 16.88 0.60
N HIS A 125 -11.08 16.79 1.57
CA HIS A 125 -9.66 17.10 1.38
C HIS A 125 -8.81 15.85 1.10
N LEU A 126 -9.38 14.63 1.23
CA LEU A 126 -8.68 13.37 0.99
C LEU A 126 -9.21 12.68 -0.26
N ALA A 127 -8.35 12.50 -1.26
CA ALA A 127 -8.62 11.61 -2.38
C ALA A 127 -7.93 10.26 -2.14
N ILE A 128 -8.71 9.20 -1.90
CA ILE A 128 -8.18 7.84 -1.73
C ILE A 128 -7.87 7.26 -3.11
N GLN A 129 -6.62 6.88 -3.33
CA GLN A 129 -6.14 6.28 -4.58
C GLN A 129 -6.13 4.76 -4.53
N GLY A 130 -5.96 4.19 -3.33
CA GLY A 130 -6.05 2.76 -3.10
C GLY A 130 -5.73 2.38 -1.66
N VAL A 131 -5.88 1.09 -1.38
CA VAL A 131 -5.59 0.49 -0.07
C VAL A 131 -4.31 -0.33 -0.19
N LEU A 132 -3.34 -0.06 0.67
CA LEU A 132 -2.11 -0.84 0.75
C LEU A 132 -2.41 -2.17 1.44
N THR A 133 -2.24 -3.28 0.72
CA THR A 133 -2.49 -4.62 1.25
C THR A 133 -1.21 -5.28 1.75
N ASN A 134 -0.11 -5.15 1.00
CA ASN A 134 1.16 -5.79 1.32
C ASN A 134 2.35 -4.88 0.97
N LEU A 135 3.46 -5.11 1.66
CA LEU A 135 4.76 -4.50 1.38
C LEU A 135 5.77 -5.62 1.15
N ILE A 136 6.49 -5.54 0.03
CA ILE A 136 7.54 -6.48 -0.33
C ILE A 136 8.86 -5.71 -0.32
N ARG A 137 9.80 -6.19 0.49
CA ARG A 137 11.16 -5.66 0.57
C ARG A 137 12.15 -6.77 0.26
N PHE A 138 13.02 -6.50 -0.72
CA PHE A 138 14.12 -7.39 -1.04
C PHE A 138 15.35 -6.95 -0.27
N TYR A 139 15.91 -7.86 0.52
CA TYR A 139 17.24 -7.71 1.11
C TYR A 139 18.21 -8.54 0.27
N CYS A 140 19.30 -7.91 -0.17
CA CYS A 140 20.42 -8.61 -0.79
C CYS A 140 21.29 -9.28 0.28
#